data_AF-A0A231GUF5-F1
#
_entry.id   AF-A0A231GUF5-F1
#
_cell.length_a   1.000
_cell.length_b   1.000
_cell.length_c   1.000
_cell.angle_alpha   90.00
_cell.angle_beta   90.00
_cell.angle_gamma   90.00
#
_symmetry.space_group_name_H-M   'P 1'
#
loop_
_entity.id
_entity.type
_entity.pdbx_description
1 polymer ?
#
loop_
_entity_poly.entity_id
_entity_poly.type
_entity_poly.pdbx_seq_one_letter_code
_entity_poly.pdbx_strand_id
1 'polypeptide(L)'
;MIKSGTEIVDLLMIARLTEQAAIADIYSCDLFYDTRDGRPTGRALLDWWGAEVWDDPTPTLEGLDETLESLGYVRTSDWRERVTASGVVRYFADGQVHLADCPIGPPPM
;
A
#
# COMPACT_ATOMS: atom_id res chain seq x y z
N MET A 1 -3.56 -16.75 -24.97
CA MET A 1 -2.88 -15.49 -25.30
C MET A 1 -3.23 -14.52 -24.18
N ILE A 2 -2.44 -14.51 -23.10
CA ILE A 2 -2.72 -13.66 -21.93
C ILE A 2 -2.11 -12.30 -22.27
N LYS A 3 -2.95 -11.27 -22.38
CA LYS A 3 -2.46 -9.90 -22.54
C LYS A 3 -1.68 -9.53 -21.28
N SER A 4 -0.40 -9.24 -21.43
CA SER A 4 0.41 -8.57 -20.43
C SER A 4 -0.27 -7.24 -20.11
N GLY A 5 -0.87 -7.11 -18.91
CA GLY A 5 -1.49 -5.86 -18.49
C GLY A 5 -0.40 -4.84 -18.17
N THR A 6 -0.34 -3.74 -18.92
CA THR A 6 0.52 -2.57 -18.65
C THR A 6 -0.10 -1.64 -17.60
N GLU A 7 -1.08 -2.12 -16.84
CA GLU A 7 -1.90 -1.30 -15.96
C GLU A 7 -1.22 -1.18 -14.60
N ILE A 8 -0.93 0.07 -14.23
CA ILE A 8 -0.46 0.43 -12.90
C ILE A 8 -1.69 0.83 -12.10
N VAL A 9 -1.83 0.25 -10.91
CA VAL A 9 -2.88 0.62 -9.95
C VAL A 9 -2.26 1.43 -8.84
N ASP A 10 -2.84 2.60 -8.55
CA ASP A 10 -2.48 3.41 -7.40
C ASP A 10 -3.08 2.80 -6.12
N LEU A 11 -2.26 2.78 -5.07
CA LEU A 11 -2.57 2.12 -3.80
C LEU A 11 -2.43 3.09 -2.62
N LEU A 12 -3.29 2.92 -1.63
CA LEU A 12 -3.04 3.32 -0.26
C LEU A 12 -2.61 2.09 0.55
N MET A 13 -1.45 2.18 1.18
CA MET A 13 -0.92 1.21 2.11
C MET A 13 -1.06 1.74 3.54
N ILE A 14 -1.69 0.95 4.42
CA ILE A 14 -1.84 1.29 5.83
C ILE A 14 -1.12 0.23 6.65
N ALA A 15 0.06 0.58 7.15
CA ALA A 15 0.88 -0.30 7.94
C ALA A 15 0.65 -0.15 9.46
N ARG A 16 0.87 -1.25 10.17
CA ARG A 16 0.94 -1.33 11.63
C ARG A 16 2.05 -2.27 12.04
N LEU A 17 2.75 -1.90 13.10
CA LEU A 17 3.72 -2.76 13.78
C LEU A 17 3.06 -3.36 15.01
N THR A 18 3.31 -4.64 15.23
CA THR A 18 2.91 -5.38 16.44
C THR A 18 4.18 -5.86 17.15
N GLU A 19 4.03 -6.64 18.22
CA GLU A 19 5.19 -7.22 18.89
C GLU A 19 5.84 -8.37 18.10
N GLN A 20 5.16 -8.95 17.09
CA GLN A 20 5.63 -10.14 16.37
C GLN A 20 5.49 -10.05 14.84
N ALA A 21 4.98 -8.95 14.31
CA ALA A 21 4.75 -8.78 12.89
C ALA A 21 4.61 -7.31 12.47
N ALA A 22 4.96 -7.04 11.22
CA ALA A 22 4.54 -5.85 10.48
C ALA A 22 3.43 -6.24 9.50
N ILE A 23 2.36 -5.44 9.44
CA ILE A 23 1.19 -5.76 8.61
C ILE A 23 0.82 -4.53 7.78
N ALA A 24 0.59 -4.71 6.48
CA ALA A 24 0.12 -3.68 5.56
C ALA A 24 -1.26 -4.05 5.01
N ASP A 25 -2.29 -3.26 5.33
CA ASP A 25 -3.57 -3.34 4.63
C ASP A 25 -3.45 -2.56 3.29
N ILE A 26 -3.81 -3.20 2.18
CA ILE A 26 -3.66 -2.66 0.82
C ILE A 26 -5.02 -2.27 0.25
N TYR A 27 -5.15 -1.02 -0.18
CA TYR A 27 -6.35 -0.48 -0.81
C TYR A 27 -6.00 0.10 -2.18
N SER A 28 -6.81 -0.17 -3.18
CA SER A 28 -6.80 0.62 -4.41
C SER A 28 -7.40 2.00 -4.17
N CYS A 29 -6.87 3.01 -4.87
CA CYS A 29 -7.38 4.36 -4.77
C CYS A 29 -7.15 5.16 -6.05
N ASP A 30 -7.96 6.20 -6.26
CA ASP A 30 -7.66 7.25 -7.22
C ASP A 30 -6.92 8.39 -6.50
N LEU A 31 -5.81 8.86 -7.08
CA LEU A 31 -5.08 10.02 -6.57
C LEU A 31 -5.57 11.32 -7.23
N PHE A 32 -5.76 12.35 -6.40
CA PHE A 32 -6.10 13.70 -6.87
C PHE A 32 -4.85 14.57 -6.86
N TYR A 33 -4.65 15.36 -7.92
CA TYR A 33 -3.46 16.19 -8.09
C TYR A 33 -3.83 17.68 -8.19
N ASP A 34 -2.99 18.56 -7.65
CA ASP A 34 -3.12 20.00 -7.89
C ASP A 34 -2.79 20.26 -9.37
N THR A 35 -3.71 20.90 -10.09
CA THR A 35 -3.57 21.15 -11.53
C THR A 35 -2.45 22.13 -11.88
N ARG A 36 -1.87 22.84 -10.90
CA ARG A 36 -0.83 23.86 -11.12
C ARG A 36 0.58 23.29 -11.02
N ASP A 37 0.81 22.37 -10.08
CA ASP A 37 2.15 21.81 -9.82
C ASP A 37 2.21 20.28 -9.90
N GLY A 38 1.09 19.61 -10.16
CA GLY A 38 1.02 18.16 -10.36
C GLY A 38 1.24 17.35 -9.08
N ARG A 39 1.18 17.96 -7.90
CA ARG A 39 1.40 17.25 -6.64
C ARG A 39 0.14 16.55 -6.14
N PRO A 40 0.24 15.36 -5.50
CA PRO A 40 -0.90 14.73 -4.86
C PRO A 40 -1.50 15.63 -3.76
N THR A 41 -2.80 15.84 -3.81
CA THR A 41 -3.58 16.64 -2.84
C THR A 41 -4.55 15.80 -2.02
N GLY A 42 -4.89 14.61 -2.51
CA GLY A 42 -5.85 13.73 -1.86
C GLY A 42 -6.01 12.42 -2.58
N ARG A 43 -6.96 11.62 -2.11
CA ARG A 43 -7.28 10.29 -2.63
C ARG A 43 -8.77 9.97 -2.45
N ALA A 44 -9.33 9.19 -3.37
CA ALA A 44 -10.58 8.46 -3.16
C ALA A 44 -10.27 6.97 -3.02
N LEU A 45 -10.68 6.35 -1.92
CA LEU A 45 -10.53 4.91 -1.73
C LEU A 45 -11.56 4.17 -2.59
N LEU A 46 -11.10 3.13 -3.27
CA LEU A 46 -11.93 2.25 -4.08
C LEU A 46 -12.19 0.96 -3.32
N ASP A 47 -11.32 -0.04 -3.50
CA ASP A 47 -11.50 -1.37 -2.91
C ASP A 47 -10.32 -1.79 -2.03
N TRP A 48 -10.62 -2.55 -0.98
CA TRP A 48 -9.64 -3.25 -0.16
C TRP A 48 -9.23 -4.56 -0.83
N TRP A 49 -7.93 -4.81 -0.96
CA TRP A 49 -7.38 -5.99 -1.64
C TRP A 49 -6.93 -7.08 -0.66
N GLY A 50 -6.58 -6.71 0.57
CA GLY A 50 -6.14 -7.65 1.57
C GLY A 50 -5.12 -7.04 2.53
N ALA A 51 -4.47 -7.93 3.29
CA ALA A 51 -3.39 -7.56 4.18
C ALA A 51 -2.18 -8.45 3.90
N GLU A 52 -1.03 -7.82 3.70
CA GLU A 52 0.26 -8.50 3.63
C GLU A 52 0.91 -8.49 5.01
N VAL A 53 1.49 -9.62 5.40
CA VAL A 53 2.04 -9.84 6.73
C VAL A 53 3.49 -10.27 6.61
N TRP A 54 4.36 -9.57 7.33
CA TRP A 54 5.73 -9.97 7.57
C TRP A 54 5.91 -10.31 9.06
N ASP A 55 6.03 -11.60 9.36
CA ASP A 55 6.24 -12.10 10.72
C ASP A 55 7.73 -11.96 11.10
N ASP A 56 8.01 -11.17 12.12
CA ASP A 56 9.36 -10.96 12.65
C ASP A 56 9.27 -10.58 14.15
N PRO A 57 10.14 -11.11 15.03
CA PRO A 57 10.14 -10.77 16.46
C PRO A 57 10.54 -9.30 16.75
N THR A 58 11.05 -8.59 15.75
CA THR A 58 11.49 -7.19 15.80
C THR A 58 11.02 -6.45 14.54
N PRO A 59 9.69 -6.34 14.32
CA PRO A 59 9.17 -5.89 13.04
C PRO A 59 9.47 -4.41 12.81
N THR A 60 9.93 -4.09 11.61
CA THR A 60 10.24 -2.74 11.14
C THR A 60 9.44 -2.39 9.89
N LEU A 61 9.33 -1.09 9.58
CA LEU A 61 8.74 -0.65 8.31
C LEU A 61 9.64 -0.98 7.11
N GLU A 62 10.96 -1.03 7.32
CA GLU A 62 11.93 -1.36 6.27
C GLU A 62 11.81 -2.82 5.82
N GLY A 63 11.74 -3.77 6.75
CA GLY A 63 11.53 -5.18 6.35
C GLY A 63 10.11 -5.46 5.82
N LEU A 64 9.12 -4.65 6.22
CA LEU A 64 7.80 -4.66 5.59
C LEU A 64 7.89 -4.18 4.14
N ASP A 65 8.64 -3.09 3.87
CA ASP A 65 8.86 -2.59 2.52
C ASP A 65 9.57 -3.65 1.65
N GLU A 66 10.61 -4.32 2.15
CA GLU A 66 11.29 -5.42 1.44
C GLU A 66 10.33 -6.58 1.11
N THR A 67 9.44 -6.92 2.05
CA THR A 67 8.40 -7.94 1.83
C THR A 67 7.41 -7.51 0.75
N LEU A 68 6.91 -6.28 0.82
CA LEU A 68 5.98 -5.70 -0.16
C LEU A 68 6.61 -5.63 -1.55
N GLU A 69 7.87 -5.20 -1.65
CA GLU A 69 8.61 -5.11 -2.91
C GLU A 69 8.81 -6.50 -3.54
N SER A 70 9.09 -7.53 -2.73
CA SER A 70 9.20 -8.91 -3.21
C SER A 70 7.89 -9.46 -3.81
N LEU A 71 6.76 -8.87 -3.42
CA LEU A 71 5.41 -9.16 -3.91
C LEU A 71 4.98 -8.21 -5.04
N GLY A 72 5.85 -7.32 -5.51
CA GLY A 72 5.60 -6.40 -6.62
C GLY A 72 4.93 -5.09 -6.23
N TYR A 73 4.65 -4.85 -4.95
CA TYR A 73 4.14 -3.57 -4.46
C TYR A 73 5.30 -2.58 -4.27
N VAL A 74 5.19 -1.40 -4.89
CA VAL A 74 6.21 -0.36 -4.81
C VAL A 74 5.65 0.86 -4.10
N ARG A 75 6.27 1.24 -2.98
CA ARG A 75 5.90 2.46 -2.25
C ARG A 75 6.41 3.70 -2.99
N THR A 76 5.54 4.71 -3.16
CA THR A 76 5.84 5.96 -3.91
C THR A 76 5.90 7.20 -3.01
N SER A 77 5.58 7.06 -1.72
CA SER A 77 5.75 8.12 -0.72
C SER A 77 6.36 7.58 0.57
N ASP A 78 6.97 8.44 1.37
CA ASP A 78 7.36 8.09 2.74
C ASP A 78 6.19 7.62 3.61
N TRP A 79 6.50 6.75 4.58
CA TRP A 79 5.57 6.38 5.64
C TRP A 79 5.24 7.60 6.49
N ARG A 80 3.95 7.94 6.56
CA ARG A 80 3.45 9.03 7.39
C ARG A 80 2.77 8.45 8.61
N GLU A 81 3.36 8.67 9.78
CA GLU A 81 2.78 8.26 11.05
C GLU A 81 1.50 9.06 11.35
N ARG A 82 0.48 8.36 11.81
CA ARG A 82 -0.74 8.95 12.36
C ARG A 82 -1.22 8.17 13.56
N VAL A 83 -1.53 8.89 14.63
CA VAL A 83 -2.19 8.36 15.81
C VAL A 83 -3.70 8.47 15.59
N THR A 84 -4.42 7.35 15.67
CA THR A 84 -5.89 7.32 15.56
C THR A 84 -6.53 7.97 16.79
N ALA A 85 -7.83 8.27 16.71
CA ALA A 85 -8.59 8.80 17.84
C ALA A 85 -8.58 7.87 19.08
N SER A 86 -8.34 6.57 18.87
CA SER A 86 -8.20 5.58 19.94
C SER A 86 -6.77 5.46 20.51
N GLY A 87 -5.83 6.29 20.04
CA GLY A 87 -4.43 6.26 20.48
C GLY A 87 -3.56 5.23 19.77
N VAL A 88 -4.07 4.59 18.72
CA VAL A 88 -3.35 3.54 17.99
C VAL A 88 -2.49 4.14 16.88
N VAL A 89 -1.23 3.73 16.79
CA VAL A 89 -0.31 4.19 15.74
C VAL A 89 -0.52 3.42 14.43
N ARG A 90 -0.56 4.15 13.31
CA ARG A 90 -0.64 3.62 11.95
C ARG A 90 0.30 4.42 11.04
N TYR A 91 0.83 3.77 10.03
CA TYR A 91 1.72 4.38 9.04
C TYR A 91 1.04 4.34 7.68
N PHE A 92 0.98 5.48 6.99
CA PHE A 92 0.26 5.62 5.73
C PHE A 92 1.24 5.95 4.61
N ALA A 93 1.20 5.18 3.53
CA ALA A 93 1.98 5.46 2.34
C ALA A 93 1.16 5.29 1.06
N ASP A 94 1.52 6.08 0.06
CA ASP A 94 1.15 5.86 -1.33
C ASP A 94 2.02 4.75 -1.91
N GLY A 95 1.44 3.94 -2.78
CA GLY A 95 2.20 2.97 -3.55
C GLY A 95 1.52 2.62 -4.86
N GLN A 96 2.14 1.71 -5.58
CA GLN A 96 1.70 1.26 -6.89
C GLN A 96 1.99 -0.22 -7.05
N VAL A 97 1.24 -0.88 -7.92
CA VAL A 97 1.53 -2.24 -8.37
C VAL A 97 1.20 -2.37 -9.84
N HIS A 98 2.03 -3.12 -10.56
CA HIS A 98 1.69 -3.58 -11.89
C HIS A 98 0.71 -4.74 -11.77
N LEU A 99 -0.48 -4.66 -12.38
CA LEU A 99 -1.48 -5.73 -12.26
C LEU A 99 -0.99 -7.08 -12.77
N ALA A 100 -0.01 -7.10 -13.67
CA ALA A 100 0.64 -8.34 -14.13
C ALA A 100 1.49 -9.04 -13.05
N ASP A 101 1.99 -8.26 -12.08
CA ASP A 101 2.91 -8.72 -11.03
C ASP A 101 2.19 -8.91 -9.68
N CYS A 102 0.92 -8.51 -9.58
CA CYS A 102 0.19 -8.54 -8.32
C CYS A 102 -0.19 -9.99 -7.93
N PRO A 103 0.21 -10.47 -6.73
CA PRO A 103 -0.09 -11.83 -6.26
C PRO A 103 -1.57 -12.03 -5.93
N ILE A 104 -2.27 -10.93 -5.62
CA ILE A 104 -3.71 -10.88 -5.39
C ILE A 104 -4.29 -10.20 -6.62
N GLY A 105 -4.92 -10.97 -7.52
CA GLY A 105 -5.67 -10.36 -8.64
C GLY A 105 -6.67 -9.32 -8.10
N PRO A 106 -7.09 -8.34 -8.91
CA PRO A 106 -8.05 -7.34 -8.45
C PRO A 106 -9.29 -8.04 -7.86
N PRO A 107 -9.92 -7.49 -6.81
CA PRO A 107 -11.11 -8.08 -6.23
C PRO A 107 -12.13 -8.35 -7.35
N PRO A 108 -12.86 -9.48 -7.31
CA PRO A 108 -13.87 -9.77 -8.32
C PRO A 108 -14.90 -8.63 -8.34
N MET A 109 -15.11 -8.04 -9.52
CA MET A 109 -16.15 -7.03 -9.78
C MET A 109 -17.56 -7.55 -9.48
#